data_AF-A0A964LP83-F1
#
_entry.id   AF-A0A964LP83-F1
#
_cell.length_a   1.000
_cell.length_b   1.000
_cell.length_c   1.000
_cell.angle_alpha   90.00
_cell.angle_beta   90.00
_cell.angle_gamma   90.00
#
_symmetry.space_group_name_H-M   'P 1'
#
loop_
_entity.id
_entity.type
_entity.pdbx_description
1 polymer ?
#
loop_
_entity_poly.entity_id
_entity_poly.type
_entity_poly.pdbx_seq_one_letter_code
_entity_poly.pdbx_strand_id
1 'polypeptide(L)'
;MTSRRGFMQAMSMLPLLAGCTSIGNSNAANFTPSGVPIRRVLVEDNRVIRTVAGLRPFRSAGFVVKAETFDDKLVIHNYGHGGGGITLSWGTAHLAMQMAVQTEHKQCAVIGCGAVGLATARLLQNQGWQVTIYAKDLPPNTTSNIAGGQWSPTSVYDDEYVTPAFALQFEEAMRLAYGYFQNLVGPRYGVRWISNYTIGSEPAPSDNFNDRHAGMYPQLMDIAPGRHPFAAPYVRHYDTMLIEPAIYLPAMLQDFHAAGGNIQVVDFADRQQVLSLAEPVILNCSGLGARDLFNDQALIPIKGQLSILLPQEEVDYMIIGNGGLYMFPRHDGILLGGTFERNQWSTEPDPVASRRILDGHSAFFRAMHDPWATNE
;
A
#
# COMPACT_ATOMS: atom_id res chain seq x y z
N MET A 1 30.32 25.62 -59.46
CA MET A 1 31.78 25.65 -59.22
C MET A 1 32.00 25.57 -57.72
N THR A 2 31.93 24.38 -57.13
CA THR A 2 33.05 23.44 -56.84
C THR A 2 33.92 23.84 -55.64
N SER A 3 33.71 23.04 -54.59
CA SER A 3 34.44 22.74 -53.35
C SER A 3 35.96 22.87 -53.31
N ARG A 4 36.46 22.94 -52.06
CA ARG A 4 37.77 22.53 -51.52
C ARG A 4 37.72 22.79 -50.00
N ARG A 5 38.04 21.92 -49.03
CA ARG A 5 38.83 20.68 -48.84
C ARG A 5 38.21 19.99 -47.59
N GLY A 6 38.19 18.68 -47.37
CA GLY A 6 39.09 17.61 -47.78
C GLY A 6 39.99 17.22 -46.60
N PHE A 7 39.54 16.27 -45.76
CA PHE A 7 40.43 15.37 -45.03
C PHE A 7 39.81 13.98 -44.89
N MET A 8 40.57 12.97 -45.32
CA MET A 8 40.22 11.57 -45.51
C MET A 8 40.42 10.73 -44.24
N GLN A 9 39.53 9.73 -44.11
CA GLN A 9 39.76 8.32 -43.76
C GLN A 9 40.87 7.95 -42.77
N ALA A 10 40.46 7.33 -41.66
CA ALA A 10 41.05 6.09 -41.17
C ALA A 10 39.93 5.17 -40.69
N MET A 11 39.53 4.22 -41.55
CA MET A 11 38.75 3.05 -41.14
C MET A 11 39.70 2.10 -40.40
N SER A 12 39.62 2.06 -39.08
CA SER A 12 40.10 0.92 -38.31
C SER A 12 38.95 -0.08 -38.18
N MET A 13 39.05 -1.18 -38.93
CA MET A 13 38.22 -2.36 -38.76
C MET A 13 38.40 -2.91 -37.34
N LEU A 14 37.41 -2.73 -36.48
CA LEU A 14 37.26 -3.53 -35.27
C LEU A 14 36.53 -4.82 -35.66
N PRO A 15 37.05 -6.00 -35.33
CA PRO A 15 36.35 -7.24 -35.61
C PRO A 15 35.09 -7.27 -34.74
N LEU A 16 33.93 -7.40 -35.39
CA LEU A 16 32.71 -7.87 -34.78
C LEU A 16 32.97 -9.30 -34.27
N LEU A 17 33.45 -9.42 -33.02
CA LEU A 17 33.31 -10.65 -32.27
C LEU A 17 31.82 -10.77 -31.93
N ALA A 18 31.09 -11.36 -32.88
CA ALA A 18 29.83 -12.03 -32.62
C ALA A 18 30.12 -13.20 -31.67
N GLY A 19 30.25 -12.87 -30.38
CA GLY A 19 30.07 -13.82 -29.31
C GLY A 19 28.60 -14.19 -29.29
N CYS A 20 28.20 -15.12 -30.14
CA CYS A 20 26.98 -15.89 -29.93
C CYS A 20 27.20 -16.68 -28.63
N THR A 21 26.93 -16.06 -27.49
CA THR A 21 26.60 -16.82 -26.29
C THR A 21 25.37 -17.61 -26.66
N SER A 22 25.55 -18.93 -26.78
CA SER A 22 24.45 -19.88 -26.83
C SER A 22 23.46 -19.47 -25.74
N ILE A 23 22.25 -19.08 -26.16
CA ILE A 23 21.09 -19.07 -25.26
C ILE A 23 20.94 -20.53 -24.88
N GLY A 24 21.57 -20.90 -23.77
CA GLY A 24 21.44 -22.19 -23.16
C GLY A 24 19.96 -22.47 -23.05
N ASN A 25 19.54 -23.61 -23.58
CA ASN A 25 18.20 -24.15 -23.58
C ASN A 25 17.48 -23.72 -22.29
N SER A 26 16.65 -22.69 -22.35
CA SER A 26 15.96 -22.18 -21.18
C SER A 26 14.88 -23.21 -20.84
N ASN A 27 15.23 -24.14 -19.95
CA ASN A 27 14.24 -24.90 -19.22
C ASN A 27 13.36 -23.88 -18.52
N ALA A 28 12.22 -23.56 -19.14
CA ALA A 28 11.23 -22.59 -18.74
C ALA A 28 10.47 -23.06 -17.49
N ALA A 29 11.21 -23.27 -16.40
CA ALA A 29 10.74 -23.79 -15.12
C ALA A 29 10.43 -22.69 -14.09
N ASN A 30 10.69 -21.41 -14.39
CA ASN A 30 10.55 -20.31 -13.43
C ASN A 30 9.95 -19.07 -14.10
N PHE A 31 8.65 -19.10 -14.40
CA PHE A 31 7.96 -17.96 -15.01
C PHE A 31 8.15 -16.71 -14.16
N THR A 32 8.85 -15.76 -14.76
CA THR A 32 8.89 -14.36 -14.37
C THR A 32 8.67 -13.55 -15.63
N PRO A 33 7.93 -12.43 -15.56
CA PRO A 33 7.81 -11.53 -16.71
C PRO A 33 9.17 -11.05 -17.24
N SER A 34 10.18 -10.94 -16.36
CA SER A 34 11.55 -10.57 -16.71
C SER A 34 12.37 -11.67 -17.38
N GLY A 35 11.92 -12.94 -17.32
CA GLY A 35 12.68 -14.11 -17.75
C GLY A 35 13.83 -14.50 -16.81
N VAL A 36 14.08 -13.74 -15.74
CA VAL A 36 15.11 -14.02 -14.72
C VAL A 36 14.50 -14.88 -13.62
N PRO A 37 15.10 -16.02 -13.22
CA PRO A 37 14.52 -16.86 -12.17
C PRO A 37 14.37 -16.14 -10.82
N ILE A 38 13.26 -16.39 -10.12
CA ILE A 38 12.96 -15.78 -8.82
C ILE A 38 14.01 -16.19 -7.77
N ARG A 39 14.43 -15.24 -6.94
CA ARG A 39 15.36 -15.45 -5.81
C ARG A 39 14.60 -15.79 -4.54
N ARG A 40 15.11 -16.74 -3.74
CA ARG A 40 14.58 -16.98 -2.39
C ARG A 40 14.88 -15.79 -1.48
N VAL A 41 13.94 -15.47 -0.60
CA VAL A 41 14.22 -14.60 0.54
C VAL A 41 15.00 -15.41 1.59
N LEU A 42 16.12 -14.88 2.06
CA LEU A 42 16.87 -15.49 3.17
C LEU A 42 16.23 -15.08 4.50
N VAL A 43 15.42 -15.97 5.07
CA VAL A 43 14.71 -15.74 6.33
C VAL A 43 15.50 -16.34 7.48
N GLU A 44 16.26 -15.47 8.16
CA GLU A 44 17.16 -15.80 9.27
C GLU A 44 16.98 -14.80 10.42
N ASP A 45 17.10 -15.28 11.67
CA ASP A 45 16.86 -14.46 12.86
C ASP A 45 17.84 -13.28 12.95
N ASN A 46 19.11 -13.48 12.55
CA ASN A 46 20.14 -12.43 12.53
C ASN A 46 19.90 -11.35 11.45
N ARG A 47 18.95 -11.56 10.54
CA ARG A 47 18.53 -10.58 9.54
C ARG A 47 17.34 -9.74 9.99
N VAL A 48 16.67 -10.08 11.09
CA VAL A 48 15.51 -9.32 11.60
C VAL A 48 16.00 -7.98 12.14
N ILE A 49 15.53 -6.89 11.53
CA ILE A 49 15.91 -5.52 11.92
C ILE A 49 14.84 -4.80 12.72
N ARG A 50 13.57 -5.20 12.60
CA ARG A 50 12.46 -4.69 13.42
C ARG A 50 11.28 -5.65 13.41
N THR A 51 10.51 -5.58 14.49
CA THR A 51 9.18 -6.19 14.59
C THR A 51 8.22 -5.11 15.06
N VAL A 52 7.09 -4.96 14.37
CA VAL A 52 6.13 -3.88 14.62
C VAL A 52 4.70 -4.42 14.56
N ALA A 53 3.79 -3.81 15.31
CA ALA A 53 2.37 -4.05 15.16
C ALA A 53 1.60 -2.72 15.05
N GLY A 54 0.54 -2.73 14.25
CA GLY A 54 -0.31 -1.56 14.02
C GLY A 54 -1.79 -1.94 14.04
N LEU A 55 -2.64 -0.96 14.32
CA LEU A 55 -4.09 -1.16 14.48
C LEU A 55 -4.83 -0.54 13.30
N ARG A 56 -5.47 -1.37 12.47
CA ARG A 56 -6.30 -0.91 11.36
C ARG A 56 -7.66 -0.45 11.88
N PRO A 57 -8.14 0.77 11.55
CA PRO A 57 -9.49 1.20 11.89
C PRO A 57 -10.51 0.47 11.02
N PHE A 58 -11.13 -0.59 11.53
CA PHE A 58 -12.07 -1.41 10.76
C PHE A 58 -13.50 -1.19 11.23
N ARG A 59 -14.43 -1.17 10.29
CA ARG A 59 -15.87 -1.12 10.54
C ARG A 59 -16.54 -2.13 9.61
N SER A 60 -17.34 -3.05 10.15
CA SER A 60 -17.90 -4.16 9.36
C SER A 60 -18.74 -3.69 8.17
N ALA A 61 -19.49 -2.60 8.30
CA ALA A 61 -20.26 -2.01 7.21
C ALA A 61 -19.44 -1.14 6.23
N GLY A 62 -18.11 -1.14 6.35
CA GLY A 62 -17.20 -0.36 5.52
C GLY A 62 -16.85 1.02 6.08
N PHE A 63 -15.97 1.72 5.34
CA PHE A 63 -15.52 3.06 5.67
C PHE A 63 -16.68 4.07 5.72
N VAL A 64 -16.46 5.17 6.40
CA VAL A 64 -17.41 6.28 6.50
C VAL A 64 -16.86 7.46 5.71
N VAL A 65 -17.51 7.80 4.59
CA VAL A 65 -17.36 9.08 3.90
C VAL A 65 -18.73 9.76 3.82
N LYS A 66 -18.98 10.72 4.72
CA LYS A 66 -20.25 11.46 4.82
C LYS A 66 -20.05 12.83 5.44
N ALA A 67 -20.95 13.76 5.13
CA ALA A 67 -21.03 15.06 5.75
C ALA A 67 -22.10 15.09 6.85
N GLU A 68 -21.84 15.82 7.94
CA GLU A 68 -22.74 16.06 9.05
C GLU A 68 -22.52 17.49 9.57
N THR A 69 -23.59 18.20 9.90
CA THR A 69 -23.51 19.56 10.45
C THR A 69 -23.64 19.51 11.97
N PHE A 70 -22.69 20.15 12.65
CA PHE A 70 -22.70 20.35 14.09
C PHE A 70 -22.70 21.86 14.36
N ASP A 71 -23.85 22.41 14.72
CA ASP A 71 -24.05 23.85 14.88
C ASP A 71 -23.62 24.64 13.63
N ASP A 72 -22.56 25.45 13.74
CA ASP A 72 -21.98 26.26 12.66
C ASP A 72 -20.84 25.53 11.90
N LYS A 73 -20.54 24.28 12.24
CA LYS A 73 -19.46 23.49 11.65
C LYS A 73 -19.98 22.44 10.67
N LEU A 74 -19.35 22.35 9.51
CA LEU A 74 -19.47 21.20 8.63
C LEU A 74 -18.38 20.18 8.96
N VAL A 75 -18.78 18.99 9.41
CA VAL A 75 -17.86 17.87 9.65
C VAL A 75 -18.04 16.84 8.53
N ILE A 76 -16.97 16.57 7.79
CA ILE A 76 -16.93 15.50 6.78
C ILE A 76 -16.08 14.38 7.33
N HIS A 77 -16.73 13.26 7.60
CA HIS A 77 -16.10 12.04 8.08
C HIS A 77 -15.38 11.32 6.93
N ASN A 78 -14.18 10.81 7.18
CA ASN A 78 -13.39 10.00 6.27
C ASN A 78 -12.48 9.03 7.05
N TYR A 79 -13.04 7.93 7.55
CA TYR A 79 -12.33 6.98 8.41
C TYR A 79 -12.87 5.54 8.25
N GLY A 80 -12.24 4.56 8.91
CA GLY A 80 -12.76 3.19 8.99
C GLY A 80 -12.35 2.26 7.83
N HIS A 81 -11.25 2.56 7.15
CA HIS A 81 -10.83 1.88 5.90
C HIS A 81 -10.27 0.46 6.06
N GLY A 82 -10.12 -0.07 7.28
CA GLY A 82 -9.61 -1.41 7.52
C GLY A 82 -8.24 -1.66 6.87
N GLY A 83 -8.12 -2.73 6.09
CA GLY A 83 -6.93 -3.06 5.30
C GLY A 83 -6.63 -2.09 4.16
N GLY A 84 -7.63 -1.35 3.67
CA GLY A 84 -7.52 -0.48 2.50
C GLY A 84 -7.10 0.96 2.78
N GLY A 85 -6.61 1.29 3.99
CA GLY A 85 -6.36 2.68 4.40
C GLY A 85 -5.36 3.45 3.51
N ILE A 86 -4.31 2.79 3.00
CA ILE A 86 -3.42 3.41 2.01
C ILE A 86 -4.04 3.37 0.61
N THR A 87 -4.54 2.22 0.20
CA THR A 87 -5.00 1.99 -1.17
C THR A 87 -6.20 2.85 -1.54
N LEU A 88 -7.09 3.13 -0.59
CA LEU A 88 -8.27 3.97 -0.79
C LEU A 88 -8.05 5.43 -0.39
N SER A 89 -6.83 5.82 0.05
CA SER A 89 -6.60 7.13 0.68
C SER A 89 -7.00 8.28 -0.24
N TRP A 90 -6.52 8.27 -1.49
CA TRP A 90 -6.83 9.32 -2.46
C TRP A 90 -8.27 9.31 -2.95
N GLY A 91 -8.87 8.12 -3.08
CA GLY A 91 -10.24 7.98 -3.54
C GLY A 91 -11.24 8.52 -2.53
N THR A 92 -11.16 8.05 -1.29
CA THR A 92 -12.02 8.54 -0.21
C THR A 92 -11.74 10.00 0.13
N ALA A 93 -10.49 10.45 0.03
CA ALA A 93 -10.14 11.86 0.11
C ALA A 93 -10.79 12.71 -0.99
N HIS A 94 -10.88 12.19 -2.22
CA HIS A 94 -11.56 12.87 -3.32
C HIS A 94 -13.05 13.03 -3.05
N LEU A 95 -13.72 11.96 -2.60
CA LEU A 95 -15.13 12.01 -2.23
C LEU A 95 -15.39 13.01 -1.08
N ALA A 96 -14.54 13.02 -0.06
CA ALA A 96 -14.62 14.00 1.03
C ALA A 96 -14.38 15.44 0.54
N MET A 97 -13.41 15.65 -0.36
CA MET A 97 -13.14 16.94 -0.98
C MET A 97 -14.33 17.44 -1.81
N GLN A 98 -15.00 16.56 -2.57
CA GLN A 98 -16.19 16.91 -3.33
C GLN A 98 -17.34 17.43 -2.45
N MET A 99 -17.48 16.90 -1.23
CA MET A 99 -18.44 17.43 -0.25
C MET A 99 -17.99 18.79 0.30
N ALA A 100 -16.69 18.96 0.62
CA ALA A 100 -16.16 20.20 1.17
C ALA A 100 -16.30 21.38 0.20
N VAL A 101 -16.03 21.17 -1.10
CA VAL A 101 -16.09 22.22 -2.14
C VAL A 101 -17.50 22.69 -2.47
N GLN A 102 -18.55 22.07 -1.91
CA GLN A 102 -19.92 22.58 -2.01
C GLN A 102 -20.19 23.73 -1.04
N THR A 103 -19.32 23.94 -0.04
CA THR A 103 -19.40 25.10 0.86
C THR A 103 -18.77 26.34 0.23
N GLU A 104 -19.11 27.52 0.74
CA GLU A 104 -18.44 28.78 0.39
C GLU A 104 -17.10 28.99 1.11
N HIS A 105 -16.81 28.15 2.11
CA HIS A 105 -15.58 28.26 2.89
C HIS A 105 -14.35 27.80 2.09
N LYS A 106 -13.19 28.38 2.44
CA LYS A 106 -11.88 28.01 1.87
C LYS A 106 -10.83 27.75 2.94
N GLN A 107 -11.26 27.47 4.17
CA GLN A 107 -10.42 27.12 5.28
C GLN A 107 -10.97 25.86 5.94
N CYS A 108 -10.09 24.91 6.26
CA CYS A 108 -10.51 23.68 6.93
C CYS A 108 -9.46 23.13 7.90
N ALA A 109 -9.95 22.42 8.90
CA ALA A 109 -9.16 21.55 9.76
C ALA A 109 -9.21 20.13 9.21
N VAL A 110 -8.07 19.44 9.15
CA VAL A 110 -8.00 18.00 8.87
C VAL A 110 -7.52 17.29 10.14
N ILE A 111 -8.35 16.40 10.68
CA ILE A 111 -8.02 15.69 11.92
C ILE A 111 -7.34 14.37 11.55
N GLY A 112 -6.04 14.26 11.80
CA GLY A 112 -5.21 13.08 11.52
C GLY A 112 -4.22 13.27 10.36
N CYS A 113 -2.99 12.80 10.56
CA CYS A 113 -1.87 12.94 9.62
C CYS A 113 -1.43 11.60 8.99
N GLY A 114 -2.33 10.63 8.91
CA GLY A 114 -2.11 9.37 8.18
C GLY A 114 -2.29 9.54 6.66
N ALA A 115 -2.25 8.42 5.92
CA ALA A 115 -2.38 8.43 4.46
C ALA A 115 -3.64 9.15 3.95
N VAL A 116 -4.78 8.89 4.60
CA VAL A 116 -6.09 9.52 4.27
C VAL A 116 -6.05 11.02 4.55
N GLY A 117 -5.62 11.44 5.74
CA GLY A 117 -5.56 12.85 6.12
C GLY A 117 -4.62 13.66 5.23
N LEU A 118 -3.43 13.13 4.91
CA LEU A 118 -2.49 13.78 3.99
C LEU A 118 -3.07 13.89 2.56
N ALA A 119 -3.70 12.84 2.04
CA ALA A 119 -4.36 12.89 0.73
C ALA A 119 -5.49 13.93 0.70
N THR A 120 -6.35 13.96 1.73
CA THR A 120 -7.43 14.94 1.88
C THR A 120 -6.88 16.37 1.92
N ALA A 121 -5.86 16.61 2.74
CA ALA A 121 -5.23 17.92 2.85
C ALA A 121 -4.62 18.39 1.52
N ARG A 122 -3.91 17.50 0.80
CA ARG A 122 -3.30 17.84 -0.49
C ARG A 122 -4.35 18.13 -1.56
N LEU A 123 -5.44 17.36 -1.64
CA LEU A 123 -6.52 17.63 -2.58
C LEU A 123 -7.19 18.98 -2.33
N LEU A 124 -7.42 19.33 -1.06
CA LEU A 124 -8.01 20.63 -0.69
C LEU A 124 -7.05 21.80 -0.97
N GLN A 125 -5.75 21.66 -0.69
CA GLN A 125 -4.75 22.66 -1.07
C GLN A 125 -4.72 22.89 -2.59
N ASN A 126 -4.83 21.82 -3.39
CA ASN A 126 -4.92 21.95 -4.85
C ASN A 126 -6.20 22.67 -5.32
N GLN A 127 -7.25 22.73 -4.49
CA GLN A 127 -8.48 23.50 -4.70
C GLN A 127 -8.40 24.92 -4.10
N GLY A 128 -7.21 25.37 -3.68
CA GLY A 128 -6.96 26.70 -3.13
C GLY A 128 -7.42 26.89 -1.68
N TRP A 129 -7.61 25.80 -0.93
CA TRP A 129 -7.99 25.88 0.48
C TRP A 129 -6.78 26.14 1.37
N GLN A 130 -6.99 26.92 2.44
CA GLN A 130 -6.11 26.99 3.60
C GLN A 130 -6.40 25.77 4.49
N VAL A 131 -5.38 24.96 4.73
CA VAL A 131 -5.53 23.69 5.44
C VAL A 131 -4.60 23.65 6.65
N THR A 132 -5.18 23.38 7.82
CA THR A 132 -4.44 23.02 9.04
C THR A 132 -4.68 21.55 9.35
N ILE A 133 -3.62 20.75 9.46
CA ILE A 133 -3.71 19.39 10.00
C ILE A 133 -3.56 19.46 11.53
N TYR A 134 -4.51 18.86 12.24
CA TYR A 134 -4.43 18.62 13.68
C TYR A 134 -4.26 17.11 13.90
N ALA A 135 -3.17 16.69 14.53
CA ALA A 135 -2.90 15.26 14.70
C ALA A 135 -2.12 14.98 15.98
N LYS A 136 -2.46 13.87 16.63
CA LYS A 136 -1.69 13.34 17.77
C LYS A 136 -0.32 12.84 17.31
N ASP A 137 -0.31 12.06 16.24
CA ASP A 137 0.88 11.42 15.67
C ASP A 137 1.12 11.90 14.23
N LEU A 138 2.39 12.09 13.88
CA LEU A 138 2.86 12.42 12.54
C LEU A 138 3.68 11.26 11.97
N PRO A 139 3.81 11.12 10.63
CA PRO A 139 4.79 10.21 10.05
C PRO A 139 6.19 10.47 10.64
N PRO A 140 6.94 9.42 11.07
CA PRO A 140 6.73 8.01 10.78
C PRO A 140 5.92 7.21 11.83
N ASN A 141 5.23 7.86 12.76
CA ASN A 141 4.60 7.22 13.92
C ASN A 141 3.09 6.96 13.76
N THR A 142 2.57 6.92 12.52
CA THR A 142 1.15 6.66 12.27
C THR A 142 0.88 5.19 11.95
N THR A 143 -0.35 4.71 12.14
CA THR A 143 -0.78 3.39 11.64
C THR A 143 -0.42 3.18 10.16
N SER A 144 -0.51 4.24 9.34
CA SER A 144 -0.18 4.16 7.92
C SER A 144 1.29 3.80 7.67
N ASN A 145 2.22 4.13 8.58
CA ASN A 145 3.63 3.76 8.44
C ASN A 145 3.89 2.26 8.58
N ILE A 146 2.99 1.55 9.28
CA ILE A 146 3.09 0.10 9.52
C ILE A 146 2.58 -0.70 8.31
N ALA A 147 1.80 -0.10 7.42
CA ALA A 147 1.14 -0.83 6.33
C ALA A 147 2.13 -1.56 5.40
N GLY A 148 1.65 -2.65 4.79
CA GLY A 148 2.43 -3.42 3.81
C GLY A 148 2.73 -2.64 2.53
N GLY A 149 1.72 -1.94 2.00
CA GLY A 149 1.88 -1.02 0.87
C GLY A 149 1.42 -1.56 -0.49
N GLN A 150 1.06 -2.83 -0.61
CA GLN A 150 0.50 -3.36 -1.86
C GLN A 150 -0.83 -2.68 -2.21
N TRP A 151 -1.04 -2.36 -3.49
CA TRP A 151 -2.35 -2.05 -4.04
C TRP A 151 -3.29 -3.26 -3.95
N SER A 152 -4.02 -3.31 -2.84
CA SER A 152 -5.03 -4.31 -2.53
C SER A 152 -6.11 -3.66 -1.66
N PRO A 153 -7.16 -3.06 -2.25
CA PRO A 153 -8.28 -2.47 -1.52
C PRO A 153 -9.21 -3.55 -0.93
N THR A 154 -8.64 -4.43 -0.11
CA THR A 154 -9.31 -5.59 0.51
C THR A 154 -9.36 -5.44 2.03
N SER A 155 -10.15 -6.29 2.69
CA SER A 155 -10.36 -6.23 4.15
C SER A 155 -10.89 -4.87 4.63
N VAL A 156 -11.77 -4.25 3.83
CA VAL A 156 -12.35 -2.92 4.08
C VAL A 156 -13.70 -3.02 4.79
N TYR A 157 -14.40 -4.14 4.60
CA TYR A 157 -15.74 -4.42 5.11
C TYR A 157 -15.93 -5.92 5.29
N ASP A 158 -17.03 -6.30 5.94
CA ASP A 158 -17.55 -7.66 6.02
C ASP A 158 -18.74 -7.77 5.04
N ASP A 159 -18.70 -8.76 4.14
CA ASP A 159 -19.66 -8.90 3.02
C ASP A 159 -21.13 -8.88 3.49
N GLU A 160 -21.41 -9.42 4.68
CA GLU A 160 -22.76 -9.51 5.26
C GLU A 160 -23.38 -8.15 5.62
N TYR A 161 -22.58 -7.09 5.75
CA TYR A 161 -23.06 -5.73 6.10
C TYR A 161 -22.99 -4.73 4.95
N VAL A 162 -22.58 -5.17 3.75
CA VAL A 162 -22.43 -4.28 2.59
C VAL A 162 -23.79 -3.87 2.07
N THR A 163 -24.02 -2.57 2.00
CA THR A 163 -25.21 -2.00 1.33
C THR A 163 -24.90 -1.71 -0.15
N PRO A 164 -25.90 -1.68 -1.05
CA PRO A 164 -25.69 -1.27 -2.44
C PRO A 164 -25.08 0.12 -2.57
N ALA A 165 -25.48 1.06 -1.70
CA ALA A 165 -24.93 2.42 -1.69
C ALA A 165 -23.44 2.44 -1.33
N PHE A 166 -23.05 1.67 -0.31
CA PHE A 166 -21.64 1.54 0.07
C PHE A 166 -20.83 0.84 -1.04
N ALA A 167 -21.36 -0.22 -1.66
CA ALA A 167 -20.69 -0.91 -2.76
C ALA A 167 -20.36 0.04 -3.93
N LEU A 168 -21.29 0.92 -4.31
CA LEU A 168 -21.07 1.95 -5.32
C LEU A 168 -20.00 2.97 -4.87
N GLN A 169 -20.09 3.44 -3.62
CA GLN A 169 -19.11 4.38 -3.07
C GLN A 169 -17.70 3.78 -3.00
N PHE A 170 -17.58 2.50 -2.64
CA PHE A 170 -16.34 1.75 -2.61
C PHE A 170 -15.74 1.61 -4.02
N GLU A 171 -16.54 1.23 -5.02
CA GLU A 171 -16.12 1.10 -6.41
C GLU A 171 -15.59 2.45 -6.96
N GLU A 172 -16.31 3.54 -6.70
CA GLU A 172 -15.90 4.88 -7.10
C GLU A 172 -14.60 5.31 -6.42
N ALA A 173 -14.51 5.17 -5.09
CA ALA A 173 -13.30 5.49 -4.34
C ALA A 173 -12.10 4.68 -4.83
N MET A 174 -12.28 3.38 -5.07
CA MET A 174 -11.22 2.51 -5.57
C MET A 174 -10.72 2.96 -6.95
N ARG A 175 -11.62 3.23 -7.91
CA ARG A 175 -11.23 3.67 -9.25
C ARG A 175 -10.49 5.00 -9.23
N LEU A 176 -10.97 5.95 -8.44
CA LEU A 176 -10.28 7.24 -8.24
C LEU A 176 -8.89 7.03 -7.65
N ALA A 177 -8.79 6.27 -6.56
CA ALA A 177 -7.52 6.04 -5.88
C ALA A 177 -6.50 5.36 -6.78
N TYR A 178 -6.94 4.38 -7.59
CA TYR A 178 -6.08 3.70 -8.55
C TYR A 178 -5.46 4.69 -9.54
N GLY A 179 -6.29 5.55 -10.15
CA GLY A 179 -5.82 6.59 -11.07
C GLY A 179 -4.89 7.61 -10.41
N TYR A 180 -5.13 7.99 -9.16
CA TYR A 180 -4.20 8.84 -8.41
C TYR A 180 -2.84 8.17 -8.21
N PHE A 181 -2.80 6.92 -7.74
CA PHE A 181 -1.53 6.24 -7.52
C PHE A 181 -0.76 5.97 -8.82
N GLN A 182 -1.44 5.73 -9.94
CA GLN A 182 -0.78 5.64 -11.24
C GLN A 182 0.01 6.91 -11.58
N ASN A 183 -0.50 8.10 -11.21
CA ASN A 183 0.19 9.38 -11.41
C ASN A 183 1.30 9.65 -10.38
N LEU A 184 1.38 8.85 -9.31
CA LEU A 184 2.41 8.95 -8.28
C LEU A 184 3.55 7.95 -8.47
N VAL A 185 3.48 7.08 -9.49
CA VAL A 185 4.54 6.12 -9.82
C VAL A 185 5.86 6.86 -10.02
N GLY A 186 6.86 6.47 -9.24
CA GLY A 186 8.19 7.03 -9.28
C GLY A 186 8.88 7.03 -7.90
N PRO A 187 10.21 7.26 -7.90
CA PRO A 187 11.03 7.17 -6.69
C PRO A 187 10.66 8.22 -5.64
N ARG A 188 10.15 9.39 -6.04
CA ARG A 188 9.73 10.47 -5.12
C ARG A 188 8.72 9.99 -4.09
N TYR A 189 7.73 9.22 -4.52
CA TYR A 189 6.64 8.75 -3.66
C TYR A 189 6.80 7.28 -3.24
N GLY A 190 7.86 6.60 -3.70
CA GLY A 190 8.04 5.17 -3.44
C GLY A 190 6.87 4.33 -3.97
N VAL A 191 6.28 4.74 -5.09
CA VAL A 191 5.21 4.00 -5.78
C VAL A 191 5.80 3.37 -7.02
N ARG A 192 5.71 2.05 -7.16
CA ARG A 192 6.25 1.32 -8.32
C ARG A 192 5.40 0.12 -8.69
N TRP A 193 5.43 -0.26 -9.95
CA TRP A 193 4.88 -1.53 -10.41
C TRP A 193 5.79 -2.68 -10.01
N ILE A 194 5.20 -3.79 -9.60
CA ILE A 194 5.90 -5.00 -9.19
C ILE A 194 5.03 -6.23 -9.42
N SER A 195 5.66 -7.36 -9.76
CA SER A 195 4.98 -8.64 -9.91
C SER A 195 4.58 -9.22 -8.56
N ASN A 196 3.34 -9.69 -8.46
CA ASN A 196 2.80 -10.37 -7.30
C ASN A 196 2.43 -11.81 -7.66
N TYR A 197 2.74 -12.73 -6.75
CA TYR A 197 2.34 -14.13 -6.83
C TYR A 197 1.40 -14.50 -5.67
N THR A 198 0.17 -14.87 -5.99
CA THR A 198 -0.77 -15.46 -5.03
C THR A 198 -0.51 -16.96 -4.94
N ILE A 199 -0.24 -17.44 -3.73
CA ILE A 199 0.15 -18.81 -3.42
C ILE A 199 -1.02 -19.54 -2.74
N GLY A 200 -1.55 -20.57 -3.39
CA GLY A 200 -2.71 -21.33 -2.93
C GLY A 200 -2.42 -22.82 -2.76
N SER A 201 -3.04 -23.43 -1.74
CA SER A 201 -3.21 -24.88 -1.64
C SER A 201 -4.42 -25.38 -2.45
N GLU A 202 -5.34 -24.47 -2.76
CA GLU A 202 -6.56 -24.69 -3.54
C GLU A 202 -6.58 -23.75 -4.75
N PRO A 203 -7.29 -24.09 -5.83
CA PRO A 203 -7.45 -23.19 -6.96
C PRO A 203 -8.12 -21.90 -6.50
N ALA A 204 -7.70 -20.77 -7.09
CA ALA A 204 -8.34 -19.49 -6.81
C ALA A 204 -9.84 -19.58 -7.16
N PRO A 205 -10.73 -19.04 -6.32
CA PRO A 205 -12.15 -18.98 -6.64
C PRO A 205 -12.35 -18.26 -7.98
N SER A 206 -13.27 -18.78 -8.80
CA SER A 206 -13.75 -18.07 -9.97
C SER A 206 -14.39 -16.75 -9.56
N ASP A 207 -14.15 -15.68 -10.32
CA ASP A 207 -14.74 -14.35 -10.11
C ASP A 207 -14.34 -13.69 -8.78
N ASN A 208 -13.09 -13.90 -8.36
CA ASN A 208 -12.57 -13.22 -7.17
C ASN A 208 -12.35 -11.71 -7.43
N PHE A 209 -11.90 -10.99 -6.42
CA PHE A 209 -11.70 -9.54 -6.50
C PHE A 209 -10.80 -9.12 -7.68
N ASN A 210 -9.66 -9.79 -7.87
CA ASN A 210 -8.74 -9.46 -8.95
C ASN A 210 -9.37 -9.72 -10.33
N ASP A 211 -10.19 -10.77 -10.47
CA ASP A 211 -10.89 -11.10 -11.72
C ASP A 211 -11.93 -10.03 -12.06
N ARG A 212 -12.77 -9.63 -11.08
CA ARG A 212 -13.78 -8.58 -11.25
C ARG A 212 -13.19 -7.21 -11.59
N HIS A 213 -11.95 -6.97 -11.17
CA HIS A 213 -11.23 -5.72 -11.38
C HIS A 213 -9.96 -5.92 -12.23
N ALA A 214 -9.96 -6.85 -13.19
CA ALA A 214 -8.79 -7.21 -13.98
C ALA A 214 -8.08 -6.01 -14.66
N GLY A 215 -8.81 -4.94 -14.99
CA GLY A 215 -8.22 -3.70 -15.50
C GLY A 215 -7.27 -2.97 -14.55
N MET A 216 -7.26 -3.35 -13.26
CA MET A 216 -6.34 -2.85 -12.23
C MET A 216 -5.17 -3.81 -11.93
N TYR A 217 -5.17 -4.98 -12.56
CA TYR A 217 -4.22 -6.07 -12.32
C TYR A 217 -3.67 -6.58 -13.65
N PRO A 218 -2.78 -5.82 -14.31
CA PRO A 218 -2.17 -6.24 -15.57
C PRO A 218 -1.43 -7.58 -15.43
N GLN A 219 -1.34 -8.33 -16.52
CA GLN A 219 -0.72 -9.67 -16.55
C GLN A 219 -1.32 -10.68 -15.57
N LEU A 220 -2.61 -10.54 -15.24
CA LEU A 220 -3.36 -11.50 -14.43
C LEU A 220 -3.46 -12.87 -15.13
N MET A 221 -2.85 -13.91 -14.55
CA MET A 221 -2.89 -15.27 -15.10
C MET A 221 -2.60 -16.34 -14.04
N ASP A 222 -3.20 -17.51 -14.20
CA ASP A 222 -2.78 -18.72 -13.46
C ASP A 222 -1.52 -19.31 -14.10
N ILE A 223 -0.55 -19.69 -13.27
CA ILE A 223 0.70 -20.32 -13.70
C ILE A 223 0.60 -21.82 -13.43
N ALA A 224 0.80 -22.62 -14.48
CA ALA A 224 0.73 -24.07 -14.37
C ALA A 224 1.81 -24.63 -13.42
N PRO A 225 1.54 -25.76 -12.73
CA PRO A 225 2.54 -26.46 -11.95
C PRO A 225 3.80 -26.76 -12.77
N GLY A 226 4.97 -26.60 -12.15
CA GLY A 226 6.28 -26.79 -12.82
C GLY A 226 6.71 -25.62 -13.73
N ARG A 227 5.89 -24.57 -13.85
CA ARG A 227 6.26 -23.30 -14.49
C ARG A 227 6.59 -22.20 -13.47
N HIS A 228 6.63 -22.51 -12.19
CA HIS A 228 7.02 -21.59 -11.13
C HIS A 228 7.89 -22.32 -10.09
N PRO A 229 8.73 -21.58 -9.34
CA PRO A 229 9.61 -22.18 -8.33
C PRO A 229 8.92 -22.48 -7.00
N PHE A 230 7.74 -21.93 -6.74
CA PHE A 230 7.06 -22.10 -5.45
C PHE A 230 6.62 -23.55 -5.23
N ALA A 231 6.83 -24.07 -4.02
CA ALA A 231 6.34 -25.38 -3.58
C ALA A 231 4.83 -25.34 -3.25
N ALA A 232 4.02 -24.94 -4.23
CA ALA A 232 2.57 -24.81 -4.11
C ALA A 232 1.87 -25.35 -5.36
N PRO A 233 0.69 -26.00 -5.23
CA PRO A 233 -0.02 -26.54 -6.38
C PRO A 233 -0.71 -25.46 -7.24
N TYR A 234 -1.04 -24.30 -6.66
CA TYR A 234 -1.73 -23.22 -7.37
C TYR A 234 -0.99 -21.91 -7.17
N VAL A 235 -0.61 -21.28 -8.28
CA VAL A 235 0.02 -19.96 -8.29
C VAL A 235 -0.68 -19.09 -9.31
N ARG A 236 -1.07 -17.89 -8.89
CA ARG A 236 -1.61 -16.85 -9.77
C ARG A 236 -0.67 -15.65 -9.77
N HIS A 237 -0.38 -15.12 -10.94
CA HIS A 237 0.44 -13.94 -11.15
C HIS A 237 -0.42 -12.75 -11.55
N TYR A 238 -0.02 -11.56 -11.11
CA TYR A 238 -0.42 -10.28 -11.70
C TYR A 238 0.60 -9.21 -11.30
N ASP A 239 0.71 -8.15 -12.11
CA ASP A 239 1.43 -6.95 -11.73
C ASP A 239 0.51 -6.01 -10.94
N THR A 240 1.08 -5.34 -9.95
CA THR A 240 0.36 -4.37 -9.10
C THR A 240 1.29 -3.26 -8.63
N MET A 241 0.77 -2.26 -7.92
CA MET A 241 1.59 -1.20 -7.35
C MET A 241 2.01 -1.54 -5.92
N LEU A 242 3.27 -1.32 -5.58
CA LEU A 242 3.78 -1.23 -4.21
C LEU A 242 3.94 0.25 -3.85
N ILE A 243 3.29 0.67 -2.77
CA ILE A 243 3.29 2.02 -2.21
C ILE A 243 4.03 1.95 -0.88
N GLU A 244 5.29 2.38 -0.85
CA GLU A 244 6.16 2.20 0.31
C GLU A 244 5.94 3.31 1.35
N PRO A 245 5.30 3.03 2.51
CA PRO A 245 4.92 4.08 3.46
C PRO A 245 6.09 4.90 4.01
N ALA A 246 7.29 4.29 4.10
CA ALA A 246 8.50 4.96 4.56
C ALA A 246 9.01 6.04 3.60
N ILE A 247 8.59 6.02 2.33
CA ILE A 247 8.93 7.04 1.32
C ILE A 247 7.70 7.91 1.04
N TYR A 248 6.54 7.27 0.84
CA TYR A 248 5.28 7.91 0.48
C TYR A 248 4.83 8.95 1.51
N LEU A 249 4.77 8.59 2.80
CA LEU A 249 4.21 9.48 3.83
C LEU A 249 5.10 10.70 4.10
N PRO A 250 6.44 10.57 4.21
CA PRO A 250 7.31 11.75 4.29
C PRO A 250 7.22 12.66 3.05
N ALA A 251 7.15 12.10 1.83
CA ALA A 251 7.01 12.89 0.61
C ALA A 251 5.69 13.68 0.60
N MET A 252 4.59 13.04 0.98
CA MET A 252 3.28 13.69 1.12
C MET A 252 3.27 14.80 2.17
N LEU A 253 3.93 14.58 3.31
CA LEU A 253 4.08 15.57 4.38
C LEU A 253 4.90 16.78 3.92
N GLN A 254 6.00 16.53 3.19
CA GLN A 254 6.82 17.59 2.60
C GLN A 254 6.03 18.41 1.58
N ASP A 255 5.24 17.76 0.72
CA ASP A 255 4.39 18.44 -0.25
C ASP A 255 3.31 19.29 0.42
N PHE A 256 2.75 18.80 1.52
CA PHE A 256 1.77 19.56 2.31
C PHE A 256 2.38 20.86 2.86
N HIS A 257 3.57 20.77 3.45
CA HIS A 257 4.30 21.95 3.94
C HIS A 257 4.73 22.87 2.81
N ALA A 258 5.26 22.34 1.70
CA ALA A 258 5.68 23.13 0.55
C ALA A 258 4.51 23.90 -0.09
N ALA A 259 3.28 23.37 0.02
CA ALA A 259 2.05 24.04 -0.38
C ALA A 259 1.47 25.00 0.69
N GLY A 260 2.26 25.36 1.72
CA GLY A 260 1.87 26.33 2.76
C GLY A 260 0.98 25.76 3.87
N GLY A 261 0.91 24.44 4.01
CA GLY A 261 0.10 23.79 5.03
C GLY A 261 0.67 23.95 6.44
N ASN A 262 -0.23 24.15 7.41
CA ASN A 262 0.11 24.20 8.84
C ASN A 262 -0.19 22.86 9.53
N ILE A 263 0.63 22.47 10.50
CA ILE A 263 0.40 21.28 11.32
C ILE A 263 0.44 21.67 12.79
N GLN A 264 -0.53 21.19 13.54
CA GLN A 264 -0.62 21.33 14.98
C GLN A 264 -0.64 19.93 15.60
N VAL A 265 0.36 19.66 16.46
CA VAL A 265 0.42 18.39 17.20
C VAL A 265 -0.49 18.53 18.42
N VAL A 266 -1.61 17.81 18.41
CA VAL A 266 -2.64 17.88 19.46
C VAL A 266 -3.35 16.54 19.59
N ASP A 267 -3.63 16.15 20.83
CA ASP A 267 -4.47 15.02 21.17
C ASP A 267 -5.82 15.55 21.69
N PHE A 268 -6.90 15.29 20.95
CA PHE A 268 -8.23 15.72 21.34
C PHE A 268 -8.87 14.69 22.27
N ALA A 269 -9.36 15.14 23.42
CA ALA A 269 -10.02 14.27 24.40
C ALA A 269 -11.46 13.91 23.99
N ASP A 270 -12.15 14.81 23.29
CA ASP A 270 -13.55 14.65 22.93
C ASP A 270 -13.94 15.46 21.68
N ARG A 271 -15.19 15.25 21.24
CA ARG A 271 -15.81 15.98 20.12
C ARG A 271 -15.82 17.48 20.31
N GLN A 272 -16.06 17.97 21.54
CA GLN A 272 -16.26 19.38 21.81
C GLN A 272 -14.97 20.16 21.53
N GLN A 273 -13.81 19.58 21.86
CA GLN A 273 -12.53 20.18 21.52
C GLN A 273 -12.32 20.27 20.00
N VAL A 274 -12.70 19.25 19.24
CA VAL A 274 -12.64 19.29 17.77
C VAL A 274 -13.58 20.38 17.22
N LEU A 275 -14.81 20.48 17.73
CA LEU A 275 -15.78 21.48 17.29
C LEU A 275 -15.42 22.91 17.71
N SER A 276 -14.56 23.07 18.73
CA SER A 276 -14.06 24.39 19.17
C SER A 276 -12.99 25.00 18.26
N LEU A 277 -12.50 24.25 17.27
CA LEU A 277 -11.55 24.75 16.28
C LEU A 277 -12.12 25.94 15.50
N ALA A 278 -11.25 26.85 15.07
CA ALA A 278 -11.66 28.07 14.38
C ALA A 278 -12.22 27.77 12.98
N GLU A 279 -11.73 26.71 12.34
CA GLU A 279 -12.09 26.35 10.99
C GLU A 279 -13.57 25.94 10.88
N PRO A 280 -14.33 26.46 9.90
CA PRO A 280 -15.76 26.14 9.74
C PRO A 280 -16.00 24.76 9.12
N VAL A 281 -15.01 24.21 8.43
CA VAL A 281 -15.06 22.88 7.81
C VAL A 281 -14.01 21.98 8.45
N ILE A 282 -14.42 20.79 8.89
CA ILE A 282 -13.56 19.81 9.57
C ILE A 282 -13.62 18.49 8.81
N LEU A 283 -12.46 18.02 8.36
CA LEU A 283 -12.28 16.72 7.71
C LEU A 283 -11.81 15.73 8.77
N ASN A 284 -12.72 14.90 9.29
CA ASN A 284 -12.39 13.90 10.29
C ASN A 284 -11.73 12.67 9.63
N CYS A 285 -10.40 12.64 9.64
CA CYS A 285 -9.56 11.54 9.14
C CYS A 285 -8.85 10.79 10.29
N SER A 286 -9.45 10.78 11.48
CA SER A 286 -8.80 10.35 12.73
C SER A 286 -8.65 8.82 12.88
N GLY A 287 -9.10 8.04 11.89
CA GLY A 287 -9.02 6.58 11.94
C GLY A 287 -9.79 6.02 13.13
N LEU A 288 -9.10 5.31 14.03
CA LEU A 288 -9.72 4.74 15.24
C LEU A 288 -10.20 5.83 16.21
N GLY A 289 -9.61 7.04 16.16
CA GLY A 289 -10.02 8.15 17.03
C GLY A 289 -11.48 8.56 16.84
N ALA A 290 -12.08 8.29 15.68
CA ALA A 290 -13.49 8.59 15.43
C ALA A 290 -14.45 7.79 16.33
N ARG A 291 -13.99 6.65 16.88
CA ARG A 291 -14.74 5.88 17.88
C ARG A 291 -15.07 6.74 19.10
N ASP A 292 -14.08 7.45 19.63
CA ASP A 292 -14.23 8.23 20.86
C ASP A 292 -14.63 9.68 20.56
N LEU A 293 -14.03 10.28 19.52
CA LEU A 293 -14.32 11.67 19.12
C LEU A 293 -15.71 11.86 18.52
N PHE A 294 -16.29 10.84 17.89
CA PHE A 294 -17.59 10.95 17.22
C PHE A 294 -18.53 9.77 17.52
N ASN A 295 -18.23 9.00 18.56
CA ASN A 295 -19.07 7.92 19.10
C ASN A 295 -19.42 6.81 18.08
N ASP A 296 -18.55 6.52 17.11
CA ASP A 296 -18.75 5.40 16.19
C ASP A 296 -18.26 4.08 16.81
N GLN A 297 -19.08 3.50 17.68
CA GLN A 297 -18.76 2.26 18.40
C GLN A 297 -18.66 1.01 17.50
N ALA A 298 -19.05 1.12 16.23
CA ALA A 298 -18.86 0.06 15.24
C ALA A 298 -17.40 -0.04 14.77
N LEU A 299 -16.55 0.95 15.06
CA LEU A 299 -15.12 0.87 14.81
C LEU A 299 -14.42 -0.04 15.81
N ILE A 300 -13.66 -0.99 15.28
CA ILE A 300 -12.80 -1.89 16.02
C ILE A 300 -11.38 -1.86 15.46
N PRO A 301 -10.35 -2.11 16.28
CA PRO A 301 -9.01 -2.34 15.77
C PRO A 301 -8.91 -3.74 15.16
N ILE A 302 -8.19 -3.83 14.05
CA ILE A 302 -7.61 -5.10 13.58
C ILE A 302 -6.10 -4.98 13.66
N LYS A 303 -5.51 -5.65 14.66
CA LYS A 303 -4.06 -5.70 14.83
C LYS A 303 -3.43 -6.52 13.72
N GLY A 304 -2.39 -5.96 13.12
CA GLY A 304 -1.48 -6.67 12.24
C GLY A 304 -0.06 -6.50 12.68
N GLN A 305 0.64 -7.62 12.80
CA GLN A 305 2.05 -7.66 13.17
C GLN A 305 2.92 -8.06 11.98
N LEU A 306 4.10 -7.45 11.92
CA LEU A 306 5.10 -7.64 10.88
C LEU A 306 6.47 -7.89 11.50
N SER A 307 7.28 -8.71 10.83
CA SER A 307 8.73 -8.78 11.04
C SER A 307 9.41 -8.31 9.77
N ILE A 308 10.48 -7.52 9.91
CA ILE A 308 11.14 -6.90 8.76
C ILE A 308 12.61 -7.29 8.80
N LEU A 309 13.07 -7.87 7.70
CA LEU A 309 14.45 -8.30 7.52
C LEU A 309 15.27 -7.20 6.84
N LEU A 310 16.60 -7.31 6.92
CA LEU A 310 17.52 -6.57 6.05
C LEU A 310 17.06 -6.65 4.58
N PRO A 311 17.17 -5.57 3.80
CA PRO A 311 16.90 -5.60 2.36
C PRO A 311 17.69 -6.71 1.64
N GLN A 312 17.14 -7.17 0.52
CA GLN A 312 17.78 -8.14 -0.37
C GLN A 312 17.50 -7.69 -1.81
N GLU A 313 18.47 -7.03 -2.44
CA GLU A 313 18.27 -6.31 -3.71
C GLU A 313 17.79 -7.21 -4.84
N GLU A 314 18.19 -8.48 -4.82
CA GLU A 314 17.81 -9.48 -5.82
C GLU A 314 16.38 -10.03 -5.64
N VAL A 315 15.69 -9.68 -4.55
CA VAL A 315 14.27 -10.00 -4.32
C VAL A 315 13.41 -8.83 -4.77
N ASP A 316 12.82 -8.94 -5.95
CA ASP A 316 11.93 -7.91 -6.52
C ASP A 316 10.58 -8.48 -6.98
N TYR A 317 9.87 -9.13 -6.05
CA TYR A 317 8.53 -9.65 -6.26
C TYR A 317 7.78 -9.73 -4.92
N MET A 318 6.46 -9.75 -4.98
CA MET A 318 5.60 -9.96 -3.81
C MET A 318 5.01 -11.35 -3.80
N ILE A 319 4.74 -11.86 -2.59
CA ILE A 319 3.87 -13.02 -2.42
C ILE A 319 2.73 -12.69 -1.45
N ILE A 320 1.57 -13.27 -1.74
CA ILE A 320 0.42 -13.32 -0.84
C ILE A 320 -0.16 -14.73 -0.87
N GLY A 321 -0.93 -15.13 0.13
CA GLY A 321 -1.27 -16.55 0.31
C GLY A 321 -0.10 -17.26 1.02
N ASN A 322 -0.01 -18.59 1.06
CA ASN A 322 0.85 -19.31 2.04
C ASN A 322 0.30 -19.25 3.49
N GLY A 323 -0.93 -19.73 3.69
CA GLY A 323 -1.52 -19.86 5.04
C GLY A 323 -1.79 -18.51 5.73
N GLY A 324 -2.11 -17.47 4.94
CA GLY A 324 -2.36 -16.11 5.44
C GLY A 324 -1.10 -15.26 5.65
N LEU A 325 0.06 -15.74 5.22
CA LEU A 325 1.31 -14.96 5.20
C LEU A 325 1.43 -14.13 3.91
N TYR A 326 2.37 -13.19 3.88
CA TYR A 326 2.71 -12.37 2.74
C TYR A 326 4.10 -11.75 2.91
N MET A 327 4.79 -11.49 1.80
CA MET A 327 6.10 -10.83 1.80
C MET A 327 6.16 -9.75 0.73
N PHE A 328 6.66 -8.57 1.12
CA PHE A 328 6.86 -7.41 0.25
C PHE A 328 8.31 -6.90 0.31
N PRO A 329 8.98 -6.68 -0.84
CA PRO A 329 10.35 -6.17 -0.88
C PRO A 329 10.33 -4.64 -0.91
N ARG A 330 10.46 -4.03 0.28
CA ARG A 330 10.57 -2.58 0.43
C ARG A 330 12.04 -2.16 0.48
N HIS A 331 12.32 -0.90 0.14
CA HIS A 331 13.66 -0.33 0.24
C HIS A 331 14.16 -0.29 1.70
N ASP A 332 13.24 -0.18 2.67
CA ASP A 332 13.54 -0.20 4.10
C ASP A 332 13.49 -1.60 4.74
N GLY A 333 13.48 -2.66 3.92
CA GLY A 333 13.61 -4.05 4.33
C GLY A 333 12.62 -5.00 3.66
N ILE A 334 12.91 -6.31 3.76
CA ILE A 334 11.94 -7.33 3.35
C ILE A 334 10.90 -7.48 4.44
N LEU A 335 9.67 -7.06 4.14
CA LEU A 335 8.55 -7.11 5.06
C LEU A 335 7.92 -8.50 5.02
N LEU A 336 7.84 -9.16 6.18
CA LEU A 336 7.15 -10.43 6.38
C LEU A 336 5.91 -10.21 7.24
N GLY A 337 4.74 -10.50 6.68
CA GLY A 337 3.47 -10.42 7.38
C GLY A 337 2.65 -11.71 7.23
N GLY A 338 1.56 -11.87 7.95
CA GLY A 338 1.18 -11.05 9.08
C GLY A 338 0.18 -11.75 9.98
N THR A 339 -0.31 -11.00 10.95
CA THR A 339 -1.49 -11.35 11.75
C THR A 339 -2.69 -10.49 11.35
N PHE A 340 -3.88 -10.96 11.73
CA PHE A 340 -5.15 -10.27 11.50
C PHE A 340 -6.06 -10.54 12.70
N GLU A 341 -5.84 -9.80 13.79
CA GLU A 341 -6.49 -10.04 15.07
C GLU A 341 -7.54 -8.95 15.35
N ARG A 342 -8.82 -9.32 15.28
CA ARG A 342 -9.94 -8.41 15.54
C ARG A 342 -10.05 -8.06 17.02
N ASN A 343 -10.44 -6.82 17.33
CA ASN A 343 -10.64 -6.30 18.69
C ASN A 343 -9.40 -6.36 19.59
N GLN A 344 -8.21 -6.49 19.01
CA GLN A 344 -6.97 -6.39 19.76
C GLN A 344 -6.43 -4.95 19.72
N TRP A 345 -6.28 -4.33 20.90
CA TRP A 345 -5.91 -2.92 21.07
C TRP A 345 -4.42 -2.72 21.36
N SER A 346 -3.68 -3.78 21.70
CA SER A 346 -2.25 -3.66 21.98
C SER A 346 -1.44 -3.55 20.69
N THR A 347 -0.59 -2.52 20.62
CA THR A 347 0.45 -2.35 19.58
C THR A 347 1.75 -3.08 19.91
N GLU A 348 1.84 -3.77 21.05
CA GLU A 348 3.02 -4.56 21.40
C GLU A 348 3.11 -5.81 20.52
N PRO A 349 4.24 -6.07 19.85
CA PRO A 349 4.43 -7.32 19.12
C PRO A 349 4.37 -8.54 20.05
N ASP A 350 3.63 -9.57 19.64
CA ASP A 350 3.61 -10.88 20.30
C ASP A 350 4.78 -11.75 19.79
N PRO A 351 5.70 -12.19 20.67
CA PRO A 351 6.81 -13.06 20.28
C PRO A 351 6.37 -14.38 19.63
N VAL A 352 5.22 -14.95 20.02
CA VAL A 352 4.69 -16.19 19.43
C VAL A 352 4.29 -15.95 17.98
N ALA A 353 3.57 -14.85 17.73
CA ALA A 353 3.22 -14.43 16.37
C ALA A 353 4.46 -14.13 15.51
N SER A 354 5.50 -13.49 16.07
CA SER A 354 6.77 -13.24 15.37
C SER A 354 7.44 -14.55 14.95
N ARG A 355 7.52 -15.53 15.85
CA ARG A 355 8.11 -16.83 15.55
C ARG A 355 7.34 -17.56 14.44
N ARG A 356 6.00 -17.56 14.52
CA ARG A 356 5.13 -18.14 13.48
C ARG A 356 5.37 -17.50 12.12
N ILE A 357 5.50 -16.17 12.06
CA ILE A 357 5.78 -15.44 10.82
C ILE A 357 7.14 -15.85 10.26
N LEU A 358 8.19 -15.85 11.08
CA LEU A 358 9.55 -16.20 10.63
C LEU A 358 9.64 -17.67 10.18
N ASP A 359 9.14 -18.60 10.98
CA ASP A 359 9.15 -20.03 10.66
C ASP A 359 8.36 -20.34 9.39
N GLY A 360 7.16 -19.77 9.24
CA GLY A 360 6.32 -19.99 8.08
C GLY A 360 6.97 -19.50 6.78
N HIS A 361 7.61 -18.32 6.80
CA HIS A 361 8.33 -17.83 5.63
C HIS A 361 9.64 -18.61 5.39
N SER A 362 10.39 -18.96 6.44
CA SER A 362 11.62 -19.73 6.31
C SER A 362 11.34 -21.11 5.69
N ALA A 363 10.31 -21.80 6.16
CA ALA A 363 9.87 -23.07 5.58
C ALA A 363 9.45 -22.90 4.10
N PHE A 364 8.64 -21.87 3.81
CA PHE A 364 8.17 -21.59 2.44
C PHE A 364 9.32 -21.34 1.45
N PHE A 365 10.23 -20.41 1.77
CA PHE A 365 11.32 -20.07 0.86
C PHE A 365 12.38 -21.17 0.76
N ARG A 366 12.61 -21.97 1.81
CA ARG A 366 13.49 -23.16 1.72
C ARG A 366 12.91 -24.25 0.82
N ALA A 367 11.59 -24.41 0.79
CA ALA A 367 10.92 -25.40 -0.06
C ALA A 367 10.87 -24.98 -1.54
N MET A 368 10.94 -23.68 -1.84
CA MET A 368 10.98 -23.15 -3.20
C MET A 368 12.16 -23.75 -3.99
N HIS A 369 11.97 -24.16 -5.24
CA HIS A 369 13.08 -24.58 -6.10
C HIS A 369 14.05 -23.42 -6.35
N ASP A 370 15.35 -23.67 -6.17
CA ASP A 370 16.38 -22.63 -6.27
C ASP A 370 17.36 -22.94 -7.40
N PRO A 371 17.15 -22.32 -8.57
CA PRO A 371 18.05 -22.48 -9.70
C PRO A 371 19.38 -21.75 -9.51
N TRP A 372 19.55 -21.02 -8.40
CA TRP A 372 20.75 -20.25 -8.10
C TRP A 372 21.65 -20.91 -7.07
N ALA A 373 21.24 -22.05 -6.49
CA ALA A 373 22.09 -22.82 -5.61
C ALA A 373 23.34 -23.26 -6.41
N THR A 374 24.53 -22.89 -5.92
CA THR A 374 25.77 -23.49 -6.41
C THR A 374 25.76 -24.95 -6.00
N ASN A 375 25.91 -25.87 -6.96
CA ASN A 375 26.21 -27.27 -6.65
C ASN A 375 27.57 -27.28 -5.91
N GLU A 376 27.54 -27.32 -4.59
CA GLU A 376 28.71 -27.65 -3.77
C GLU A 376 28.92 -29.16 -3.70
#